data_AF-A0A382JGK3-F1
#
_entry.id   AF-A0A382JGK3-F1
#
_cell.length_a   1.000
_cell.length_b   1.000
_cell.length_c   1.000
_cell.angle_alpha   90.00
_cell.angle_beta   90.00
_cell.angle_gamma   90.00
#
_symmetry.space_group_name_H-M   'P 1'
#
loop_
_entity.id
_entity.type
_entity.pdbx_description
1 polymer ?
#
loop_
_entity_poly.entity_id
_entity_poly.type
_entity_poly.pdbx_seq_one_letter_code
_entity_poly.pdbx_strand_id
1 'polypeptide(L)'
;EWQLDGISMGLDPTEFPSYDICPNCPNPLTAEVNPSTMDITLFWDQNWAPNYTYSLYRNDELIAELDGIETNYVDAPSLIGKNSESVFHYRLVLESNSTDFTCNAEVMTSIPLGINILDENFNNLELFPAEDEAYGACGNSIGPDVLGWTHEYPENWMTDNANMPEIGTIEWRGWSFASMDFWVDAEDQLRSQFTRADETVAVVDPDEWDDCGNAASFGSYNSILMSPLIPLTGNPIHISFDSHYRQEAPQQVYLNVTNISGEIIQTLLHYSSNAGSDNGGGDVLNQRLSFNVESDDDEIYFKWEIADAGNNWYWAIDNVTIQSQTPPIGDLNYDGDYNIFDLLTLI
;
A
#
# COMPACT_ATOMS: atom_id res chain seq x y z
N GLU A 1 27.86 12.34 61.54
CA GLU A 1 28.28 13.49 60.71
C GLU A 1 29.62 13.16 60.07
N TRP A 2 29.60 12.93 58.76
CA TRP A 2 30.79 12.78 57.92
C TRP A 2 30.61 13.75 56.75
N GLN A 3 31.41 14.81 56.72
CA GLN A 3 31.53 15.71 55.58
C GLN A 3 32.31 14.97 54.48
N LEU A 4 31.70 14.81 53.31
CA LEU A 4 32.37 14.41 52.08
C LEU A 4 32.70 15.68 51.32
N ASP A 5 33.99 16.02 51.34
CA ASP A 5 34.53 17.20 50.69
C ASP A 5 34.50 16.96 49.19
N GLY A 6 33.61 17.68 48.51
CA GLY A 6 33.46 17.64 47.06
C GLY A 6 34.70 18.16 46.37
N ILE A 7 35.55 17.25 45.90
CA ILE A 7 36.46 17.49 44.79
C ILE A 7 36.04 16.51 43.68
N SER A 8 35.17 17.00 42.80
CA SER A 8 34.97 16.41 41.48
C SER A 8 36.33 16.44 40.77
N MET A 9 36.95 15.27 40.61
CA MET A 9 37.97 15.11 39.59
C MET A 9 37.32 15.47 38.26
N GLY A 10 37.81 16.54 37.66
CA GLY A 10 37.25 17.13 36.47
C GLY A 10 37.19 16.14 35.32
N LEU A 11 36.04 16.12 34.66
CA LEU A 11 35.96 15.87 33.24
C LEU A 11 35.62 17.23 32.63
N ASP A 12 36.53 17.76 31.82
CA ASP A 12 36.27 18.94 31.01
C ASP A 12 35.18 18.58 29.98
N PRO A 13 34.07 19.33 29.87
CA PRO A 13 33.05 19.10 28.85
C PRO A 13 33.59 19.17 27.41
N THR A 14 34.79 19.71 27.22
CA THR A 14 35.47 19.79 25.92
C THR A 14 36.35 18.57 25.59
N GLU A 15 36.49 17.62 26.51
CA GLU A 15 37.23 16.36 26.30
C GLU A 15 36.35 15.15 26.00
N PHE A 16 35.03 15.35 25.80
CA PHE A 16 34.22 14.30 25.19
C PHE A 16 34.65 14.17 23.72
N PRO A 17 35.11 12.99 23.25
CA PRO A 17 35.18 12.75 21.82
C PRO A 17 33.80 13.02 21.22
N SER A 18 33.75 13.58 20.02
CA SER A 18 32.49 13.67 19.26
C SER A 18 31.80 12.31 19.35
N TYR A 19 30.49 12.30 19.68
CA TYR A 19 29.70 11.08 19.65
C TYR A 19 29.98 10.39 18.31
N ASP A 20 30.68 9.26 18.33
CA ASP A 20 30.78 8.39 17.17
C ASP A 20 29.35 7.89 16.94
N ILE A 21 28.63 8.55 16.04
CA ILE A 21 27.32 8.09 15.61
C ILE A 21 27.59 6.79 14.88
N CYS A 22 27.20 5.67 15.49
CA CYS A 22 27.31 4.37 14.87
C CYS A 22 26.55 4.40 13.53
N PRO A 23 27.15 3.90 12.43
CA PRO A 23 26.43 3.78 11.17
C PRO A 23 25.22 2.85 11.36
N ASN A 24 24.08 3.28 10.85
CA ASN A 24 22.91 2.42 10.72
C ASN A 24 22.88 1.80 9.33
N CYS A 25 22.39 0.56 9.24
CA CYS A 25 22.16 -0.07 7.95
C CYS A 25 21.02 0.65 7.21
N PRO A 26 21.06 0.68 5.87
CA PRO A 26 20.05 1.39 5.07
C PRO A 26 18.74 0.60 5.01
N ASN A 27 18.04 0.51 6.13
CA ASN A 27 16.84 -0.31 6.32
C ASN A 27 15.71 0.56 6.90
N PRO A 28 14.49 0.52 6.34
CA PRO A 28 14.07 -0.27 5.18
C PRO A 28 14.67 0.23 3.87
N LEU A 29 14.99 -0.72 2.97
CA LEU A 29 15.16 -0.42 1.55
C LEU A 29 13.81 -0.70 0.89
N THR A 30 13.17 0.35 0.37
CA THR A 30 11.92 0.24 -0.38
C THR A 30 12.15 0.62 -1.83
N ALA A 31 11.28 0.14 -2.72
CA ALA A 31 11.32 0.45 -4.14
C ALA A 31 9.92 0.88 -4.60
N GLU A 32 9.86 1.95 -5.36
CA GLU A 32 8.63 2.47 -5.95
C GLU A 32 8.82 2.60 -7.46
N VAL A 33 7.89 2.03 -8.24
CA VAL A 33 7.91 2.09 -9.70
C VAL A 33 7.09 3.29 -10.15
N ASN A 34 7.68 4.18 -10.94
CA ASN A 34 6.93 5.23 -11.63
C ASN A 34 6.20 4.61 -12.83
N PRO A 35 4.85 4.59 -12.88
CA PRO A 35 4.12 3.93 -13.95
C PRO A 35 4.23 4.66 -15.30
N SER A 36 4.60 5.94 -15.32
CA SER A 36 4.74 6.73 -16.55
C SER A 36 6.11 6.60 -17.20
N THR A 37 7.17 6.53 -16.39
CA THR A 37 8.55 6.45 -16.90
C THR A 37 9.15 5.06 -16.79
N MET A 38 8.55 4.19 -15.98
CA MET A 38 9.09 2.88 -15.58
C MET A 38 10.39 2.98 -14.78
N ASP A 39 10.74 4.17 -14.27
CA ASP A 39 11.86 4.33 -13.36
C ASP A 39 11.53 3.72 -11.99
N ILE A 40 12.55 3.19 -11.33
CA ILE A 40 12.47 2.64 -9.99
C ILE A 40 13.17 3.59 -9.04
N THR A 41 12.41 4.20 -8.13
CA THR A 41 12.98 5.01 -7.06
C THR A 41 13.18 4.13 -5.83
N LEU A 42 14.42 4.02 -5.39
CA LEU A 42 14.80 3.34 -4.16
C LEU A 42 14.86 4.36 -3.03
N PHE A 43 14.37 4.00 -1.85
CA PHE A 43 14.44 4.82 -0.65
C PHE A 43 15.02 4.03 0.53
N TRP A 44 15.80 4.71 1.36
CA TRP A 44 16.34 4.14 2.59
C TRP A 44 16.62 5.19 3.66
N ASP A 45 16.75 4.74 4.90
CA ASP A 45 17.08 5.59 6.04
C ASP A 45 18.48 6.21 5.91
N GLN A 46 18.57 7.51 6.15
CA GLN A 46 19.82 8.26 6.11
C GLN A 46 20.85 7.70 7.09
N ASN A 47 22.09 7.50 6.62
CA ASN A 47 23.22 7.28 7.51
C ASN A 47 23.88 8.62 7.90
N TRP A 48 24.09 8.81 9.21
CA TRP A 48 24.60 10.05 9.79
C TRP A 48 26.13 10.01 10.03
N ALA A 49 26.80 8.94 9.61
CA ALA A 49 28.22 8.74 9.81
C ALA A 49 29.04 9.15 8.55
N PRO A 50 30.04 10.04 8.68
CA PRO A 50 30.93 10.41 7.57
C PRO A 50 31.91 9.28 7.21
N ASN A 51 32.41 9.26 5.97
CA ASN A 51 33.37 8.28 5.42
C ASN A 51 32.81 6.88 5.14
N TYR A 52 31.52 6.80 4.82
CA TYR A 52 30.90 5.58 4.29
C TYR A 52 30.44 5.82 2.85
N THR A 53 30.35 4.72 2.11
CA THR A 53 29.92 4.72 0.71
C THR A 53 28.82 3.67 0.57
N TYR A 54 27.80 4.00 -0.20
CA TYR A 54 26.80 3.03 -0.63
C TYR A 54 27.19 2.47 -1.99
N SER A 55 27.23 1.14 -2.10
CA SER A 55 27.35 0.41 -3.36
C SER A 55 26.01 -0.22 -3.68
N LEU A 56 25.33 0.30 -4.70
CA LEU A 56 24.01 -0.16 -5.11
C LEU A 56 24.13 -1.18 -6.26
N TYR A 57 23.57 -2.35 -6.03
CA TYR A 57 23.54 -3.44 -7.00
C TYR A 57 22.11 -3.69 -7.48
N ARG A 58 21.97 -3.97 -8.78
CA ARG A 58 20.75 -4.51 -9.41
C ARG A 58 21.09 -5.83 -10.06
N ASN A 59 20.41 -6.92 -9.69
CA ASN A 59 20.63 -8.26 -10.22
C ASN A 59 22.12 -8.67 -10.18
N ASP A 60 22.78 -8.38 -9.04
CA ASP A 60 24.22 -8.56 -8.79
C ASP A 60 25.18 -7.68 -9.63
N GLU A 61 24.68 -6.77 -10.46
CA GLU A 61 25.48 -5.78 -11.18
C GLU A 61 25.54 -4.46 -10.40
N LEU A 62 26.74 -3.89 -10.24
CA LEU A 62 26.92 -2.58 -9.61
C LEU A 62 26.40 -1.48 -10.54
N ILE A 63 25.40 -0.72 -10.10
CA ILE A 63 24.77 0.34 -10.90
C ILE A 63 25.10 1.75 -10.39
N ALA A 64 25.45 1.91 -9.12
CA ALA A 64 25.85 3.19 -8.57
C ALA A 64 26.77 3.03 -7.34
N GLU A 65 27.67 4.00 -7.17
CA GLU A 65 28.36 4.29 -5.92
C GLU A 65 27.92 5.67 -5.45
N LEU A 66 27.40 5.77 -4.24
CA LEU A 66 26.84 6.99 -3.65
C LEU A 66 27.56 7.31 -2.35
N ASP A 67 27.61 8.58 -2.00
CA ASP A 67 28.09 8.98 -0.68
C ASP A 67 27.14 8.45 0.40
N GLY A 68 27.67 8.08 1.56
CA GLY A 68 26.92 7.49 2.68
C GLY A 68 25.88 8.40 3.35
N ILE A 69 25.50 9.51 2.74
CA ILE A 69 24.47 10.45 3.23
C ILE A 69 23.23 10.52 2.34
N GLU A 70 23.27 9.91 1.16
CA GLU A 70 22.11 9.83 0.26
C GLU A 70 21.00 8.99 0.89
N THR A 71 19.75 9.27 0.50
CA THR A 71 18.54 8.58 1.00
C THR A 71 17.66 8.02 -0.11
N ASN A 72 18.00 8.30 -1.37
CA ASN A 72 17.27 7.78 -2.52
C ASN A 72 18.17 7.64 -3.75
N TYR A 73 17.72 6.82 -4.69
CA TYR A 73 18.33 6.67 -6.02
C TYR A 73 17.24 6.34 -7.04
N VAL A 74 17.28 6.99 -8.20
CA VAL A 74 16.39 6.70 -9.33
C VAL A 74 17.15 5.84 -10.33
N ASP A 75 16.69 4.60 -10.52
CA ASP A 75 17.18 3.70 -11.54
C ASP A 75 16.23 3.67 -12.73
N ALA A 76 16.78 3.72 -13.95
CA ALA A 76 16.03 3.57 -15.20
C ALA A 76 16.45 2.25 -15.86
N PRO A 77 15.95 1.09 -15.36
CA PRO A 77 16.41 -0.20 -15.83
C PRO A 77 15.95 -0.51 -17.25
N SER A 78 16.78 -1.27 -17.98
CA SER A 78 16.29 -1.94 -19.19
C SER A 78 15.21 -2.95 -18.81
N LEU A 79 14.14 -2.98 -19.61
CA LEU A 79 12.93 -3.73 -19.31
C LEU A 79 13.07 -5.25 -19.51
N ILE A 80 14.22 -5.73 -20.00
CA ILE A 80 14.57 -7.16 -20.03
C ILE A 80 15.35 -7.49 -18.75
N GLY A 81 14.63 -7.88 -17.70
CA GLY A 81 15.24 -8.48 -16.50
C GLY A 81 15.55 -9.97 -16.68
N LYS A 82 15.88 -10.64 -15.57
CA LYS A 82 16.26 -12.06 -15.56
C LYS A 82 15.10 -12.91 -16.10
N ASN A 83 15.37 -13.77 -17.09
CA ASN A 83 14.37 -14.62 -17.76
C ASN A 83 13.31 -13.89 -18.60
N SER A 84 13.54 -12.65 -19.03
CA SER A 84 12.56 -11.83 -19.79
C SER A 84 11.40 -11.29 -18.95
N GLU A 85 11.54 -11.33 -17.63
CA GLU A 85 10.64 -10.67 -16.69
C GLU A 85 11.32 -9.40 -16.17
N SER A 86 10.58 -8.29 -16.10
CA SER A 86 11.04 -7.01 -15.55
C SER A 86 11.08 -7.01 -14.02
N VAL A 87 11.68 -8.06 -13.44
CA VAL A 87 11.93 -8.23 -12.00
C VAL A 87 13.37 -7.84 -11.68
N PHE A 88 13.52 -7.01 -10.65
CA PHE A 88 14.79 -6.42 -10.22
C PHE A 88 15.03 -6.70 -8.74
N HIS A 89 16.13 -7.39 -8.46
CA HIS A 89 16.65 -7.54 -7.10
C HIS A 89 17.67 -6.45 -6.83
N TYR A 90 17.34 -5.54 -5.93
CA TYR A 90 18.24 -4.50 -5.48
C TYR A 90 18.89 -4.89 -4.17
N ARG A 91 20.21 -4.63 -4.08
CA ARG A 91 21.00 -4.76 -2.86
C ARG A 91 21.79 -3.49 -2.66
N LEU A 92 21.52 -2.78 -1.57
CA LEU A 92 22.26 -1.60 -1.17
C LEU A 92 23.25 -2.00 -0.07
N VAL A 93 24.54 -1.88 -0.35
CA VAL A 93 25.61 -2.23 0.60
C VAL A 93 26.24 -0.94 1.12
N LEU A 94 26.27 -0.78 2.43
CA LEU A 94 26.96 0.31 3.11
C LEU A 94 28.33 -0.19 3.59
N GLU A 95 29.40 0.43 3.12
CA GLU A 95 30.78 0.04 3.45
C GLU A 95 31.55 1.23 4.02
N SER A 96 32.44 0.95 4.98
CA SER A 96 33.34 1.96 5.54
C SER A 96 34.59 2.12 4.68
N ASN A 97 35.00 3.37 4.44
CA ASN A 97 36.25 3.66 3.73
C ASN A 97 37.51 3.49 4.61
N SER A 98 37.35 3.18 5.90
CA SER A 98 38.44 3.16 6.89
C SER A 98 38.39 2.01 7.89
N THR A 99 37.31 1.23 7.93
CA THR A 99 37.10 0.13 8.88
C THR A 99 36.50 -1.09 8.18
N ASP A 100 36.47 -2.25 8.86
CA ASP A 100 35.86 -3.49 8.33
C ASP A 100 34.32 -3.53 8.45
N PHE A 101 33.65 -2.38 8.62
CA PHE A 101 32.19 -2.34 8.70
C PHE A 101 31.55 -2.49 7.32
N THR A 102 30.63 -3.45 7.20
CA THR A 102 29.75 -3.65 6.06
C THR A 102 28.38 -4.11 6.52
N CYS A 103 27.31 -3.59 5.91
CA CYS A 103 25.99 -4.20 5.98
C CYS A 103 25.16 -3.87 4.75
N ASN A 104 24.05 -4.59 4.56
CA ASN A 104 23.20 -4.43 3.39
C ASN A 104 21.70 -4.41 3.74
N ALA A 105 20.93 -3.88 2.79
CA ALA A 105 19.50 -4.07 2.70
C ALA A 105 19.14 -4.49 1.28
N GLU A 106 18.05 -5.24 1.14
CA GLU A 106 17.62 -5.81 -0.14
C GLU A 106 16.13 -5.60 -0.35
N VAL A 107 15.73 -5.40 -1.60
CA VAL A 107 14.33 -5.32 -2.02
C VAL A 107 14.19 -5.99 -3.39
N MET A 108 13.08 -6.68 -3.59
CA MET A 108 12.68 -7.10 -4.94
C MET A 108 11.50 -6.26 -5.38
N THR A 109 11.54 -5.83 -6.63
CA THR A 109 10.46 -5.09 -7.27
C THR A 109 10.32 -5.54 -8.71
N SER A 110 9.14 -5.39 -9.29
CA SER A 110 8.89 -5.66 -10.70
C SER A 110 8.22 -4.46 -11.34
N ILE A 111 8.66 -4.08 -12.53
CA ILE A 111 7.93 -3.13 -13.36
C ILE A 111 6.84 -3.93 -14.07
N PRO A 112 5.55 -3.67 -13.82
CA PRO A 112 4.50 -4.33 -14.56
C PRO A 112 4.47 -3.74 -15.97
N LEU A 113 5.07 -4.46 -16.93
CA LEU A 113 4.91 -4.16 -18.34
C LEU A 113 3.59 -4.76 -18.77
N GLY A 114 2.64 -3.94 -19.18
CA GLY A 114 1.34 -4.48 -19.53
C GLY A 114 0.38 -3.48 -20.15
N ILE A 115 -0.71 -4.01 -20.68
CA ILE A 115 -1.86 -3.23 -21.14
C ILE A 115 -2.73 -2.98 -19.92
N ASN A 116 -2.98 -1.70 -19.58
CA ASN A 116 -3.95 -1.34 -18.55
C ASN A 116 -5.34 -1.83 -18.96
N ILE A 117 -5.91 -2.69 -18.14
CA ILE A 117 -7.26 -3.23 -18.30
C ILE A 117 -8.24 -2.37 -17.48
N LEU A 118 -7.83 -2.00 -16.26
CA LEU A 118 -8.62 -1.21 -15.33
C LEU A 118 -7.71 -0.24 -14.60
N ASP A 119 -8.15 1.01 -14.49
CA ASP A 119 -7.63 2.01 -13.56
C ASP A 119 -8.85 2.65 -12.88
N GLU A 120 -8.87 2.61 -11.55
CA GLU A 120 -9.96 3.16 -10.75
C GLU A 120 -9.40 3.81 -9.48
N ASN A 121 -9.73 5.08 -9.30
CA ASN A 121 -9.36 5.89 -8.13
C ASN A 121 -10.58 6.52 -7.45
N PHE A 122 -11.80 6.12 -7.82
CA PHE A 122 -13.09 6.50 -7.23
C PHE A 122 -13.46 8.00 -7.26
N ASN A 123 -12.56 8.89 -7.70
CA ASN A 123 -12.73 10.34 -7.67
C ASN A 123 -13.84 10.88 -8.58
N ASN A 124 -14.32 10.08 -9.53
CA ASN A 124 -15.40 10.48 -10.43
C ASN A 124 -16.80 10.21 -9.86
N LEU A 125 -16.91 9.62 -8.66
CA LEU A 125 -18.18 9.32 -8.02
C LEU A 125 -18.85 10.60 -7.49
N GLU A 126 -20.17 10.67 -7.65
CA GLU A 126 -20.97 11.75 -7.07
C GLU A 126 -21.13 11.52 -5.56
N LEU A 127 -20.66 12.46 -4.75
CA LEU A 127 -20.78 12.42 -3.30
C LEU A 127 -22.03 13.18 -2.82
N PHE A 128 -22.67 12.64 -1.79
CA PHE A 128 -23.88 13.18 -1.17
C PHE A 128 -23.60 13.85 0.18
N PRO A 129 -24.51 14.74 0.64
CA PRO A 129 -24.37 15.39 1.94
C PRO A 129 -24.42 14.39 3.12
N ALA A 130 -23.80 14.76 4.24
CA ALA A 130 -23.91 14.01 5.50
C ALA A 130 -25.38 13.74 5.88
N GLU A 131 -25.68 12.52 6.31
CA GLU A 131 -26.98 12.07 6.82
C GLU A 131 -26.90 11.72 8.31
N ASP A 132 -26.45 10.52 8.69
CA ASP A 132 -26.40 10.11 10.10
C ASP A 132 -25.18 10.72 10.83
N GLU A 133 -24.09 10.98 10.11
CA GLU A 133 -22.94 11.76 10.60
C GLU A 133 -23.30 13.25 10.78
N ALA A 134 -24.40 13.68 10.16
CA ALA A 134 -24.93 14.99 10.45
C ALA A 134 -25.49 15.02 11.88
N TYR A 135 -25.27 16.14 12.57
CA TYR A 135 -25.88 16.43 13.88
C TYR A 135 -25.32 15.64 15.08
N GLY A 136 -24.26 14.83 14.90
CA GLY A 136 -23.54 14.17 15.99
C GLY A 136 -24.40 13.16 16.77
N ALA A 137 -25.40 12.57 16.11
CA ALA A 137 -26.23 11.52 16.70
C ALA A 137 -25.46 10.20 16.82
N CYS A 138 -24.42 10.02 15.99
CA CYS A 138 -23.69 8.77 15.80
C CYS A 138 -22.17 8.97 15.70
N GLY A 139 -21.62 10.02 16.34
CA GLY A 139 -20.20 10.36 16.20
C GLY A 139 -19.95 11.85 16.30
N ASN A 140 -18.91 12.34 15.62
CA ASN A 140 -18.70 13.78 15.47
C ASN A 140 -19.80 14.39 14.59
N SER A 141 -20.07 15.68 14.79
CA SER A 141 -21.05 16.37 13.96
C SER A 141 -20.37 16.91 12.71
N ILE A 142 -20.49 16.17 11.60
CA ILE A 142 -20.15 16.70 10.27
C ILE A 142 -21.25 17.68 9.84
N GLY A 143 -20.87 18.73 9.09
CA GLY A 143 -21.85 19.70 8.59
C GLY A 143 -22.84 19.04 7.62
N PRO A 144 -24.16 19.27 7.73
CA PRO A 144 -25.16 18.60 6.90
C PRO A 144 -25.11 18.94 5.41
N ASP A 145 -24.33 19.96 5.02
CA ASP A 145 -24.12 20.35 3.63
C ASP A 145 -22.76 19.85 3.09
N VAL A 146 -21.97 19.13 3.89
CA VAL A 146 -20.67 18.56 3.47
C VAL A 146 -20.96 17.34 2.60
N LEU A 147 -20.62 17.44 1.32
CA LEU A 147 -20.64 16.31 0.40
C LEU A 147 -19.43 15.42 0.69
N GLY A 148 -19.64 14.15 0.98
CA GLY A 148 -18.51 13.34 1.41
C GLY A 148 -18.66 11.83 1.35
N TRP A 149 -19.81 11.29 0.95
CA TRP A 149 -20.00 9.84 0.88
C TRP A 149 -20.96 9.44 -0.24
N THR A 150 -20.89 8.19 -0.69
CA THR A 150 -21.85 7.56 -1.59
C THR A 150 -21.78 6.03 -1.50
N HIS A 151 -22.90 5.36 -1.78
CA HIS A 151 -22.96 3.90 -2.02
C HIS A 151 -22.98 3.56 -3.51
N GLU A 152 -22.97 4.58 -4.39
CA GLU A 152 -22.83 4.37 -5.83
C GLU A 152 -21.38 3.96 -6.13
N TYR A 153 -21.22 2.81 -6.77
CA TYR A 153 -19.92 2.27 -7.18
C TYR A 153 -19.62 2.59 -8.65
N PRO A 154 -18.34 2.51 -9.07
CA PRO A 154 -17.98 2.76 -10.46
C PRO A 154 -18.62 1.75 -11.43
N GLU A 155 -18.64 2.09 -12.72
CA GLU A 155 -19.31 1.27 -13.73
C GLU A 155 -18.79 -0.18 -13.73
N ASN A 156 -19.70 -1.16 -13.71
CA ASN A 156 -19.43 -2.60 -13.68
C ASN A 156 -18.72 -3.13 -12.42
N TRP A 157 -18.45 -2.29 -11.42
CA TRP A 157 -18.18 -2.75 -10.07
C TRP A 157 -19.49 -3.20 -9.39
N MET A 158 -19.39 -3.91 -8.28
CA MET A 158 -20.55 -4.29 -7.48
C MET A 158 -20.18 -4.39 -6.00
N THR A 159 -21.14 -4.14 -5.11
CA THR A 159 -21.03 -4.44 -3.69
C THR A 159 -21.99 -5.56 -3.29
N ASP A 160 -21.60 -6.37 -2.31
CA ASP A 160 -22.47 -7.38 -1.67
C ASP A 160 -22.46 -7.19 -0.15
N ASN A 161 -23.59 -6.72 0.36
CA ASN A 161 -23.87 -6.49 1.79
C ASN A 161 -24.95 -7.45 2.31
N ALA A 162 -25.25 -8.54 1.59
CA ALA A 162 -26.36 -9.44 1.95
C ALA A 162 -26.16 -10.15 3.31
N ASN A 163 -24.93 -10.21 3.80
CA ASN A 163 -24.56 -10.87 5.05
C ASN A 163 -24.28 -9.89 6.21
N MET A 164 -24.77 -8.64 6.15
CA MET A 164 -24.70 -7.70 7.28
C MET A 164 -26.08 -7.12 7.64
N PRO A 165 -26.26 -6.61 8.88
CA PRO A 165 -27.50 -5.93 9.27
C PRO A 165 -27.79 -4.66 8.44
N GLU A 166 -29.05 -4.44 8.07
CA GLU A 166 -29.53 -3.20 7.42
C GLU A 166 -29.80 -2.07 8.46
N ILE A 167 -28.89 -1.89 9.41
CA ILE A 167 -28.89 -0.85 10.46
C ILE A 167 -27.48 -0.26 10.58
N GLY A 168 -27.25 0.69 11.48
CA GLY A 168 -25.98 1.39 11.65
C GLY A 168 -25.94 2.70 10.89
N THR A 169 -24.82 3.41 10.95
CA THR A 169 -24.62 4.73 10.34
C THR A 169 -24.68 4.57 8.82
N ILE A 170 -25.63 5.23 8.16
CA ILE A 170 -25.93 4.97 6.75
C ILE A 170 -24.73 5.16 5.83
N GLU A 171 -23.89 6.14 6.12
CA GLU A 171 -22.65 6.46 5.39
C GLU A 171 -21.65 5.31 5.35
N TRP A 172 -21.68 4.43 6.37
CA TRP A 172 -20.68 3.37 6.57
C TRP A 172 -21.28 1.97 6.43
N ARG A 173 -22.44 1.82 5.78
CA ARG A 173 -23.08 0.50 5.59
C ARG A 173 -22.46 -0.30 4.45
N GLY A 174 -21.42 -1.05 4.78
CA GLY A 174 -20.66 -1.86 3.83
C GLY A 174 -19.62 -1.03 3.10
N TRP A 175 -19.11 -1.55 1.98
CA TRP A 175 -18.22 -0.76 1.12
C TRP A 175 -18.93 0.51 0.67
N SER A 176 -18.35 1.62 1.12
CA SER A 176 -18.81 2.98 0.90
C SER A 176 -17.68 3.74 0.20
N PHE A 177 -18.01 4.79 -0.53
CA PHE A 177 -17.02 5.64 -1.18
C PHE A 177 -17.08 7.01 -0.55
N ALA A 178 -16.01 7.42 0.11
CA ALA A 178 -16.00 8.62 0.92
C ALA A 178 -14.81 9.51 0.59
N SER A 179 -15.01 10.82 0.62
CA SER A 179 -13.88 11.74 0.55
C SER A 179 -12.99 11.57 1.78
N MET A 180 -11.68 11.69 1.62
CA MET A 180 -10.72 11.62 2.73
C MET A 180 -11.06 12.62 3.84
N ASP A 181 -11.45 13.84 3.48
CA ASP A 181 -11.83 14.86 4.47
C ASP A 181 -13.06 14.43 5.28
N PHE A 182 -14.10 13.90 4.63
CA PHE A 182 -15.30 13.42 5.32
C PHE A 182 -15.01 12.23 6.24
N TRP A 183 -14.21 11.27 5.77
CA TRP A 183 -13.83 10.09 6.54
C TRP A 183 -12.97 10.44 7.77
N VAL A 184 -12.08 11.43 7.64
CA VAL A 184 -11.28 11.96 8.77
C VAL A 184 -12.13 12.82 9.71
N ASP A 185 -13.12 13.56 9.19
CA ASP A 185 -14.02 14.38 9.99
C ASP A 185 -15.01 13.55 10.83
N ALA A 186 -15.34 12.32 10.40
CA ALA A 186 -16.11 11.35 11.18
C ALA A 186 -15.40 11.05 12.50
N GLU A 187 -14.20 10.48 12.45
CA GLU A 187 -13.15 10.59 13.48
C GLU A 187 -11.78 10.37 12.84
N ASP A 188 -10.69 10.99 13.33
CA ASP A 188 -9.39 10.79 12.66
C ASP A 188 -8.86 9.38 12.85
N GLN A 189 -8.65 8.92 14.08
CA GLN A 189 -8.19 7.55 14.41
C GLN A 189 -7.14 6.92 13.45
N LEU A 190 -6.17 7.72 12.98
CA LEU A 190 -5.13 7.39 11.97
C LEU A 190 -5.57 7.36 10.49
N ARG A 191 -6.82 7.63 10.15
CA ARG A 191 -7.36 7.73 8.79
C ARG A 191 -6.61 8.79 7.97
N SER A 192 -6.25 9.93 8.57
CA SER A 192 -5.41 10.95 7.91
C SER A 192 -4.01 10.49 7.54
N GLN A 193 -3.56 9.32 8.01
CA GLN A 193 -2.29 8.72 7.62
C GLN A 193 -2.36 7.95 6.31
N PHE A 194 -3.54 7.81 5.69
CA PHE A 194 -3.66 7.25 4.34
C PHE A 194 -3.20 8.25 3.26
N THR A 195 -1.95 8.69 3.32
CA THR A 195 -1.41 9.77 2.48
C THR A 195 -1.15 9.37 1.02
N ARG A 196 -1.29 8.09 0.68
CA ARG A 196 -1.20 7.61 -0.71
C ARG A 196 -2.53 7.66 -1.46
N ALA A 197 -3.64 7.73 -0.72
CA ALA A 197 -4.94 8.00 -1.30
C ALA A 197 -5.12 9.48 -1.63
N ASP A 198 -6.05 9.77 -2.53
CA ASP A 198 -6.43 11.14 -2.88
C ASP A 198 -7.93 11.27 -3.12
N GLU A 199 -8.48 12.43 -2.75
CA GLU A 199 -9.91 12.77 -2.92
C GLU A 199 -10.86 11.70 -2.33
N THR A 200 -11.32 10.71 -3.12
CA THR A 200 -12.33 9.73 -2.73
C THR A 200 -11.73 8.33 -2.60
N VAL A 201 -11.94 7.68 -1.46
CA VAL A 201 -11.50 6.29 -1.21
C VAL A 201 -12.68 5.33 -1.16
N ALA A 202 -12.44 4.07 -1.51
CA ALA A 202 -13.35 2.99 -1.13
C ALA A 202 -13.00 2.55 0.30
N VAL A 203 -14.00 2.47 1.18
CA VAL A 203 -13.80 2.18 2.60
C VAL A 203 -14.89 1.29 3.17
N VAL A 204 -14.48 0.39 4.06
CA VAL A 204 -15.35 -0.31 5.01
C VAL A 204 -14.94 0.12 6.42
N ASP A 205 -15.87 0.72 7.16
CA ASP A 205 -15.63 1.25 8.50
C ASP A 205 -16.64 0.71 9.53
N PRO A 206 -16.44 -0.53 10.02
CA PRO A 206 -17.27 -1.11 11.06
C PRO A 206 -17.33 -0.32 12.39
N ASP A 207 -16.34 0.54 12.68
CA ASP A 207 -16.27 1.38 13.90
C ASP A 207 -17.38 2.43 13.82
N GLU A 208 -17.29 3.28 12.80
CA GLU A 208 -18.26 4.36 12.57
C GLU A 208 -19.65 3.81 12.21
N TRP A 209 -19.72 2.63 11.57
CA TRP A 209 -20.99 1.95 11.32
C TRP A 209 -21.76 1.60 12.61
N ASP A 210 -21.06 1.19 13.67
CA ASP A 210 -21.68 0.75 14.92
C ASP A 210 -22.20 1.92 15.78
N ASP A 211 -21.65 3.12 15.59
CA ASP A 211 -21.94 4.27 16.44
C ASP A 211 -23.41 4.71 16.41
N CYS A 212 -24.10 4.53 15.28
CA CYS A 212 -25.55 4.61 15.22
C CYS A 212 -26.21 3.32 15.75
N GLY A 213 -26.51 3.32 17.05
CA GLY A 213 -27.48 2.38 17.61
C GLY A 213 -26.94 0.97 17.82
N ASN A 214 -25.62 0.79 17.93
CA ASN A 214 -24.96 -0.48 18.28
C ASN A 214 -25.34 -1.57 17.27
N ALA A 215 -25.10 -1.29 15.99
CA ALA A 215 -25.45 -2.15 14.86
C ALA A 215 -24.85 -3.56 14.97
N ALA A 216 -23.63 -3.68 15.52
CA ALA A 216 -22.94 -4.94 15.78
C ALA A 216 -23.72 -5.87 16.73
N SER A 217 -24.62 -5.33 17.57
CA SER A 217 -25.50 -6.16 18.40
C SER A 217 -26.57 -6.93 17.62
N PHE A 218 -26.79 -6.59 16.34
CA PHE A 218 -27.75 -7.24 15.45
C PHE A 218 -27.11 -8.27 14.50
N GLY A 219 -25.78 -8.28 14.38
CA GLY A 219 -25.03 -9.21 13.53
C GLY A 219 -23.67 -8.65 13.16
N SER A 220 -22.81 -9.50 12.60
CA SER A 220 -21.49 -9.08 12.13
C SER A 220 -21.59 -8.19 10.88
N TYR A 221 -20.67 -7.25 10.77
CA TYR A 221 -20.40 -6.48 9.57
C TYR A 221 -19.61 -7.32 8.56
N ASN A 222 -20.23 -7.59 7.43
CA ASN A 222 -19.67 -8.34 6.31
C ASN A 222 -19.99 -7.59 5.01
N SER A 223 -18.97 -7.32 4.21
CA SER A 223 -19.15 -6.59 2.96
C SER A 223 -18.09 -6.97 1.94
N ILE A 224 -18.48 -7.03 0.67
CA ILE A 224 -17.61 -7.38 -0.44
C ILE A 224 -17.71 -6.30 -1.51
N LEU A 225 -16.56 -5.79 -1.98
CA LEU A 225 -16.42 -5.00 -3.19
C LEU A 225 -15.86 -5.88 -4.30
N MET A 226 -16.48 -5.83 -5.47
CA MET A 226 -16.16 -6.66 -6.62
C MET A 226 -15.73 -5.78 -7.78
N SER A 227 -14.59 -6.10 -8.38
CA SER A 227 -14.16 -5.48 -9.64
C SER A 227 -15.09 -5.92 -10.80
N PRO A 228 -15.03 -5.22 -11.95
CA PRO A 228 -15.51 -5.77 -13.21
C PRO A 228 -14.83 -7.11 -13.56
N LEU A 229 -15.42 -7.83 -14.52
CA LEU A 229 -14.78 -9.00 -15.12
C LEU A 229 -13.53 -8.57 -15.91
N ILE A 230 -12.43 -9.26 -15.65
CA ILE A 230 -11.11 -9.04 -16.25
C ILE A 230 -10.84 -10.17 -17.24
N PRO A 231 -10.80 -9.88 -18.55
CA PRO A 231 -10.48 -10.89 -19.55
C PRO A 231 -9.01 -11.29 -19.48
N LEU A 232 -8.77 -12.59 -19.50
CA LEU A 232 -7.44 -13.18 -19.49
C LEU A 232 -6.99 -13.48 -20.92
N THR A 233 -5.78 -13.05 -21.26
CA THR A 233 -5.20 -13.21 -22.60
C THR A 233 -4.17 -14.35 -22.66
N GLY A 234 -4.12 -15.18 -21.62
CA GLY A 234 -3.07 -16.17 -21.40
C GLY A 234 -1.77 -15.59 -20.81
N ASN A 235 -1.75 -14.29 -20.57
CA ASN A 235 -0.67 -13.61 -19.86
C ASN A 235 -1.03 -13.41 -18.37
N PRO A 236 -0.05 -13.35 -17.47
CA PRO A 236 -0.29 -13.01 -16.07
C PRO A 236 -0.98 -11.65 -15.93
N ILE A 237 -1.85 -11.53 -14.93
CA ILE A 237 -2.44 -10.25 -14.52
C ILE A 237 -1.62 -9.66 -13.38
N HIS A 238 -1.24 -8.40 -13.49
CA HIS A 238 -0.73 -7.61 -12.39
C HIS A 238 -1.88 -6.78 -11.80
N ILE A 239 -2.08 -6.87 -10.49
CA ILE A 239 -2.99 -5.98 -9.76
C ILE A 239 -2.18 -5.20 -8.73
N SER A 240 -2.43 -3.90 -8.63
CA SER A 240 -1.89 -3.08 -7.56
C SER A 240 -2.87 -2.01 -7.10
N PHE A 241 -2.81 -1.65 -5.82
CA PHE A 241 -3.70 -0.66 -5.21
C PHE A 241 -3.09 -0.13 -3.91
N ASP A 242 -3.55 1.03 -3.49
CA ASP A 242 -3.18 1.64 -2.22
C ASP A 242 -4.11 1.12 -1.14
N SER A 243 -3.58 0.78 0.03
CA SER A 243 -4.32 0.12 1.10
C SER A 243 -3.97 0.73 2.45
N HIS A 244 -4.99 0.89 3.29
CA HIS A 244 -4.85 1.38 4.65
C HIS A 244 -5.77 0.61 5.58
N TYR A 245 -5.19 -0.14 6.52
CA TYR A 245 -5.90 -1.11 7.34
C TYR A 245 -5.52 -0.99 8.81
N ARG A 246 -6.53 -0.91 9.67
CA ARG A 246 -6.37 -1.05 11.12
C ARG A 246 -7.04 -2.32 11.61
N GLN A 247 -6.37 -3.02 12.51
CA GLN A 247 -6.76 -4.36 12.96
C GLN A 247 -7.33 -4.35 14.37
N GLU A 248 -8.50 -4.94 14.52
CA GLU A 248 -9.02 -5.40 15.81
C GLU A 248 -9.76 -6.72 15.65
N ALA A 249 -9.64 -7.63 16.62
CA ALA A 249 -10.40 -8.88 16.58
C ALA A 249 -11.90 -8.62 16.83
N PRO A 250 -12.82 -9.30 16.13
CA PRO A 250 -12.61 -10.45 15.26
C PRO A 250 -12.51 -10.14 13.75
N GLN A 251 -12.42 -8.85 13.35
CA GLN A 251 -12.43 -8.47 11.93
C GLN A 251 -11.34 -9.19 11.12
N GLN A 252 -11.70 -9.59 9.90
CA GLN A 252 -10.78 -10.16 8.91
C GLN A 252 -11.00 -9.52 7.57
N VAL A 253 -9.94 -9.36 6.77
CA VAL A 253 -10.06 -8.91 5.38
C VAL A 253 -9.33 -9.83 4.42
N TYR A 254 -9.87 -9.92 3.20
CA TYR A 254 -9.37 -10.77 2.14
C TYR A 254 -9.32 -10.03 0.80
N LEU A 255 -8.30 -10.36 0.00
CA LEU A 255 -8.31 -10.12 -1.44
C LEU A 255 -8.38 -11.47 -2.15
N ASN A 256 -9.52 -11.77 -2.77
CA ASN A 256 -9.77 -13.04 -3.44
C ASN A 256 -9.86 -12.85 -4.96
N VAL A 257 -9.23 -13.75 -5.71
CA VAL A 257 -9.42 -13.92 -7.15
C VAL A 257 -10.51 -14.96 -7.35
N THR A 258 -11.54 -14.60 -8.12
CA THR A 258 -12.72 -15.44 -8.34
C THR A 258 -12.94 -15.64 -9.85
N ASN A 259 -13.28 -16.86 -10.26
CA ASN A 259 -13.67 -17.13 -11.65
C ASN A 259 -15.16 -16.84 -11.88
N ILE A 260 -15.60 -16.86 -13.14
CA ILE A 260 -17.00 -16.56 -13.51
C ILE A 260 -18.05 -17.51 -12.90
N SER A 261 -17.64 -18.67 -12.38
CA SER A 261 -18.54 -19.60 -11.69
C SER A 261 -18.78 -19.24 -10.22
N GLY A 262 -18.04 -18.25 -9.71
CA GLY A 262 -18.07 -17.80 -8.32
C GLY A 262 -17.10 -18.57 -7.41
N GLU A 263 -16.23 -19.41 -7.96
CA GLU A 263 -15.21 -20.13 -7.21
C GLU A 263 -14.00 -19.23 -6.94
N ILE A 264 -13.57 -19.17 -5.68
CA ILE A 264 -12.32 -18.51 -5.29
C ILE A 264 -11.17 -19.42 -5.73
N ILE A 265 -10.43 -18.98 -6.73
CA ILE A 265 -9.29 -19.73 -7.29
C ILE A 265 -7.98 -19.41 -6.57
N GLN A 266 -7.87 -18.22 -5.97
CA GLN A 266 -6.71 -17.79 -5.21
C GLN A 266 -7.09 -16.73 -4.18
N THR A 267 -6.49 -16.79 -2.99
CA THR A 267 -6.48 -15.70 -2.00
C THR A 267 -5.11 -15.04 -2.04
N LEU A 268 -5.07 -13.75 -2.39
CA LEU A 268 -3.84 -12.96 -2.51
C LEU A 268 -3.45 -12.29 -1.20
N LEU A 269 -4.45 -11.99 -0.36
CA LEU A 269 -4.27 -11.30 0.90
C LEU A 269 -5.22 -11.88 1.94
N HIS A 270 -4.72 -12.10 3.15
CA HIS A 270 -5.53 -12.36 4.34
C HIS A 270 -4.96 -11.61 5.55
N TYR A 271 -5.70 -10.63 6.05
CA TYR A 271 -5.40 -9.99 7.34
C TYR A 271 -6.38 -10.44 8.42
N SER A 272 -5.85 -10.65 9.62
CA SER A 272 -6.63 -10.94 10.83
C SER A 272 -5.82 -10.59 12.08
N SER A 273 -6.39 -10.79 13.27
CA SER A 273 -5.64 -10.66 14.52
C SER A 273 -4.66 -11.82 14.78
N ASN A 274 -4.57 -12.81 13.88
CA ASN A 274 -3.66 -13.94 14.01
C ASN A 274 -2.24 -13.54 13.58
N ALA A 275 -1.24 -13.84 14.40
CA ALA A 275 0.17 -13.60 14.09
C ALA A 275 0.67 -14.32 12.82
N GLY A 276 -0.06 -15.33 12.33
CA GLY A 276 0.24 -16.03 11.08
C GLY A 276 -0.44 -15.47 9.83
N SER A 277 -1.30 -14.45 9.94
CA SER A 277 -1.88 -13.74 8.79
C SER A 277 -0.86 -12.78 8.16
N ASP A 278 -1.15 -12.29 6.95
CA ASP A 278 -0.19 -11.49 6.17
C ASP A 278 0.15 -10.15 6.84
N ASN A 279 -0.71 -9.65 7.74
CA ASN A 279 -0.46 -8.47 8.58
C ASN A 279 0.26 -8.78 9.91
N GLY A 280 0.63 -10.04 10.16
CA GLY A 280 1.24 -10.45 11.43
C GLY A 280 0.38 -10.17 12.67
N GLY A 281 -0.93 -10.00 12.52
CA GLY A 281 -1.86 -9.68 13.61
C GLY A 281 -2.02 -8.18 13.93
N GLY A 282 -1.38 -7.27 13.18
CA GLY A 282 -1.36 -5.83 13.45
C GLY A 282 -1.93 -4.96 12.34
N ASP A 283 -1.78 -3.64 12.52
CA ASP A 283 -2.16 -2.62 11.54
C ASP A 283 -1.24 -2.67 10.31
N VAL A 284 -1.77 -2.36 9.13
CA VAL A 284 -1.02 -2.20 7.87
C VAL A 284 -1.43 -0.87 7.24
N LEU A 285 -0.73 0.19 7.62
CA LEU A 285 -1.08 1.55 7.25
C LEU A 285 -0.35 1.98 5.98
N ASN A 286 -1.10 2.62 5.06
CA ASN A 286 -0.57 3.42 3.95
C ASN A 286 0.43 2.67 3.05
N GLN A 287 0.04 1.49 2.55
CA GLN A 287 0.88 0.62 1.72
C GLN A 287 0.40 0.58 0.27
N ARG A 288 1.33 0.48 -0.69
CA ARG A 288 1.00 -0.03 -2.03
C ARG A 288 1.08 -1.56 -1.98
N LEU A 289 -0.01 -2.23 -2.28
CA LEU A 289 -0.05 -3.68 -2.43
C LEU A 289 -0.01 -4.04 -3.92
N SER A 290 0.76 -5.06 -4.27
CA SER A 290 0.93 -5.50 -5.66
C SER A 290 1.04 -7.02 -5.73
N PHE A 291 0.32 -7.63 -6.67
CA PHE A 291 0.26 -9.08 -6.83
C PHE A 291 0.28 -9.47 -8.31
N ASN A 292 0.80 -10.67 -8.59
CA ASN A 292 0.71 -11.31 -9.89
C ASN A 292 -0.25 -12.49 -9.80
N VAL A 293 -1.16 -12.59 -10.75
CA VAL A 293 -2.17 -13.63 -10.85
C VAL A 293 -1.99 -14.37 -12.15
N GLU A 294 -1.85 -15.67 -12.06
CA GLU A 294 -1.88 -16.58 -13.20
C GLU A 294 -3.13 -17.45 -13.08
N SER A 295 -3.92 -17.52 -14.13
CA SER A 295 -5.06 -18.43 -14.22
C SER A 295 -5.23 -18.95 -15.65
N ASP A 296 -5.73 -20.18 -15.75
CA ASP A 296 -6.16 -20.80 -17.01
C ASP A 296 -7.63 -20.48 -17.34
N ASP A 297 -8.33 -19.72 -16.49
CA ASP A 297 -9.68 -19.23 -16.77
C ASP A 297 -9.69 -18.21 -17.93
N ASP A 298 -10.83 -18.04 -18.59
CA ASP A 298 -11.00 -17.02 -19.63
C ASP A 298 -11.20 -15.61 -19.03
N GLU A 299 -11.85 -15.53 -17.87
CA GLU A 299 -12.17 -14.28 -17.18
C GLU A 299 -12.16 -14.49 -15.66
N ILE A 300 -11.66 -13.50 -14.92
CA ILE A 300 -11.65 -13.47 -13.45
C ILE A 300 -12.16 -12.14 -12.93
N TYR A 301 -12.45 -12.04 -11.64
CA TYR A 301 -12.68 -10.77 -10.95
C TYR A 301 -12.13 -10.82 -9.53
N PHE A 302 -11.85 -9.65 -8.98
CA PHE A 302 -11.28 -9.48 -7.65
C PHE A 302 -12.38 -9.14 -6.65
N LYS A 303 -12.25 -9.70 -5.44
CA LYS A 303 -13.11 -9.41 -4.29
C LYS A 303 -12.28 -8.86 -3.14
N TRP A 304 -12.55 -7.63 -2.75
CA TRP A 304 -12.09 -7.06 -1.48
C TRP A 304 -13.18 -7.30 -0.45
N GLU A 305 -12.91 -8.20 0.49
CA GLU A 305 -13.90 -8.67 1.46
C GLU A 305 -13.46 -8.28 2.87
N ILE A 306 -14.40 -7.76 3.66
CA ILE A 306 -14.30 -7.70 5.12
C ILE A 306 -15.34 -8.65 5.71
N ALA A 307 -14.92 -9.42 6.71
CA ALA A 307 -15.72 -10.44 7.35
C ALA A 307 -15.59 -10.41 8.87
N ASP A 308 -16.66 -10.85 9.53
CA ASP A 308 -16.77 -11.05 10.97
C ASP A 308 -16.48 -9.81 11.82
N ALA A 309 -16.54 -8.60 11.25
CA ALA A 309 -16.34 -7.39 12.01
C ALA A 309 -17.54 -7.08 12.92
N GLY A 310 -17.29 -6.44 14.06
CA GLY A 310 -18.31 -5.84 14.92
C GLY A 310 -18.11 -4.33 14.94
N ASN A 311 -18.08 -3.75 16.14
CA ASN A 311 -17.46 -2.45 16.35
C ASN A 311 -15.94 -2.67 16.44
N ASN A 312 -15.29 -2.57 15.28
CA ASN A 312 -13.86 -2.74 15.06
C ASN A 312 -13.39 -1.69 14.05
N TRP A 313 -12.09 -1.51 13.79
CA TRP A 313 -11.58 -0.41 12.98
C TRP A 313 -12.05 -0.38 11.51
N TYR A 314 -11.16 -0.54 10.53
CA TYR A 314 -11.51 -0.26 9.13
C TYR A 314 -10.50 -0.82 8.15
N TRP A 315 -10.94 -0.86 6.89
CA TRP A 315 -10.08 -1.06 5.72
C TRP A 315 -10.48 -0.09 4.61
N ALA A 316 -9.51 0.63 4.06
CA ALA A 316 -9.69 1.48 2.90
C ALA A 316 -8.71 1.10 1.78
N ILE A 317 -9.16 1.28 0.54
CA ILE A 317 -8.35 1.10 -0.66
C ILE A 317 -8.53 2.28 -1.62
N ASP A 318 -7.53 2.51 -2.45
CA ASP A 318 -7.55 3.51 -3.52
C ASP A 318 -6.61 3.13 -4.67
N ASN A 319 -6.64 3.87 -5.79
CA ASN A 319 -5.69 3.78 -6.89
C ASN A 319 -5.51 2.35 -7.45
N VAL A 320 -6.62 1.65 -7.68
CA VAL A 320 -6.65 0.27 -8.19
C VAL A 320 -6.26 0.26 -9.67
N THR A 321 -5.20 -0.48 -9.99
CA THR A 321 -4.73 -0.72 -11.35
C THR A 321 -4.64 -2.22 -11.61
N ILE A 322 -5.22 -2.67 -12.73
CA ILE A 322 -5.14 -4.04 -13.22
C ILE A 322 -4.57 -4.03 -14.64
N GLN A 323 -3.50 -4.78 -14.86
CA GLN A 323 -2.76 -4.81 -16.12
C GLN A 323 -2.58 -6.26 -16.59
N SER A 324 -2.75 -6.52 -17.89
CA SER A 324 -2.27 -7.77 -18.47
C SER A 324 -0.78 -7.63 -18.74
N GLN A 325 0.04 -8.46 -18.10
CA GLN A 325 1.48 -8.42 -18.32
C GLN A 325 1.81 -8.81 -19.75
N THR A 326 2.54 -7.97 -20.46
CA THR A 326 3.10 -8.34 -21.76
C THR A 326 4.58 -8.64 -21.56
N PRO A 327 5.11 -9.75 -22.12
CA PRO A 327 6.56 -9.90 -22.22
C PRO A 327 7.17 -8.63 -22.85
N PRO A 328 8.36 -8.19 -22.44
CA PRO A 328 9.03 -7.05 -23.06
C PRO A 328 9.07 -7.29 -24.57
N ILE A 329 8.47 -6.38 -25.35
CA ILE A 329 8.17 -6.61 -26.77
C ILE A 329 9.41 -6.30 -27.61
N GLY A 330 10.62 -6.65 -27.16
CA GLY A 330 11.85 -6.34 -27.88
C GLY A 330 12.09 -4.84 -28.15
N ASP A 331 13.14 -4.54 -28.91
CA ASP A 331 13.55 -3.20 -29.33
C ASP A 331 12.73 -2.86 -30.59
N LEU A 332 11.56 -2.25 -30.38
CA LEU A 332 10.57 -1.97 -31.42
C LEU A 332 10.87 -0.67 -32.18
N ASN A 333 11.58 0.25 -31.54
CA ASN A 333 12.01 1.49 -32.19
C ASN A 333 13.40 1.35 -32.88
N TYR A 334 14.08 0.21 -32.70
CA TYR A 334 15.40 -0.13 -33.22
C TYR A 334 16.54 0.80 -32.78
N ASP A 335 16.44 1.41 -31.60
CA ASP A 335 17.48 2.28 -31.05
C ASP A 335 18.58 1.51 -30.28
N GLY A 336 18.36 0.21 -30.03
CA GLY A 336 19.28 -0.66 -29.31
C GLY A 336 19.06 -0.68 -27.79
N ASP A 337 18.13 0.12 -27.27
CA ASP A 337 17.81 0.28 -25.85
C ASP A 337 16.37 -0.18 -25.58
N TYR A 338 16.20 -1.33 -24.91
CA TYR A 338 14.87 -1.84 -24.57
C TYR A 338 14.22 -1.02 -23.43
N ASN A 339 13.30 -0.12 -23.76
CA ASN A 339 12.73 0.89 -22.85
C ASN A 339 11.24 1.22 -23.16
N ILE A 340 10.66 2.18 -22.42
CA ILE A 340 9.24 2.60 -22.57
C ILE A 340 8.88 3.03 -24.00
N PHE A 341 9.83 3.56 -24.78
CA PHE A 341 9.59 3.98 -26.16
C PHE A 341 9.32 2.80 -27.08
N ASP A 342 9.74 1.58 -26.71
CA ASP A 342 9.37 0.38 -27.45
C ASP A 342 7.89 0.07 -27.27
N LEU A 343 7.36 0.14 -26.05
CA LEU A 343 5.92 -0.05 -25.81
C LEU A 343 5.05 0.97 -26.56
N LEU A 344 5.52 2.21 -26.71
CA LEU A 344 4.79 3.28 -27.40
C LEU A 344 4.66 3.08 -28.92
N THR A 345 5.46 2.19 -29.53
CA THR A 345 5.34 1.90 -30.98
C THR A 345 4.20 0.95 -31.34
N LEU A 346 3.52 0.35 -30.35
CA LEU A 346 2.37 -0.53 -30.57
C LEU A 346 1.02 0.19 -30.73
N ILE A 347 1.00 1.52 -30.53
CA ILE A 347 -0.22 2.36 -30.58
C ILE A 347 -0.38 3.03 -31.95
#